data_AF-W4QNP1-F1
#
_entry.id   AF-W4QNP1-F1
#
_cell.length_a   1.000
_cell.length_b   1.000
_cell.length_c   1.000
_cell.angle_alpha   90.00
_cell.angle_beta   90.00
_cell.angle_gamma   90.00
#
_symmetry.space_group_name_H-M   'P 1'
#
loop_
_entity.id
_entity.type
_entity.pdbx_description
1 polymer ?
#
loop_
_entity_poly.entity_id
_entity_poly.type
_entity_poly.pdbx_seq_one_letter_code
_entity_poly.pdbx_strand_id
1 'polypeptide(L)'
;MKQFNNLTLATKMNVLVISILVVFSVVLGLVVQHLVTDGVKESAVEKAKSDLYLSYQALEERYPGQWSITDGSLYKGSVKVNDHFEMVDYIAGMTNGNVTIFQGDTRVSTNVLIDGNRAVGTQASDSVKETVLDGGNYYFGEANVAGLMNQTAYQPLQMQMAPLLVCTL
;
A
#
# COMPACT_ATOMS: atom_id res chain seq x y z
N MET A 1 -13.42 49.48 -7.72
CA MET A 1 -13.85 49.55 -9.15
C MET A 1 -13.47 50.84 -9.88
N LYS A 2 -13.17 51.98 -9.21
CA LYS A 2 -12.82 53.27 -9.87
C LYS A 2 -11.43 53.35 -10.53
N GLN A 3 -10.48 52.44 -10.24
CA GLN A 3 -9.10 52.55 -10.75
C GLN A 3 -8.88 51.98 -12.16
N PHE A 4 -9.77 51.11 -12.67
CA PHE A 4 -9.61 50.50 -14.00
C PHE A 4 -10.04 51.41 -15.18
N ASN A 5 -10.80 52.47 -14.91
CA ASN A 5 -11.35 53.32 -15.98
C ASN A 5 -10.34 54.30 -16.59
N ASN A 6 -9.23 54.61 -15.90
CA ASN A 6 -8.20 55.54 -16.37
C ASN A 6 -7.03 54.86 -17.11
N LEU A 7 -7.11 53.55 -17.36
CA LEU A 7 -6.09 52.80 -18.10
C LEU A 7 -6.22 53.04 -19.61
N THR A 8 -5.08 53.17 -20.31
CA THR A 8 -5.05 53.28 -21.76
C THR A 8 -5.57 51.99 -22.41
N LEU A 9 -6.09 52.08 -23.64
CA LEU A 9 -6.68 50.94 -24.35
C LEU A 9 -5.71 49.75 -24.45
N ALA A 10 -4.42 50.03 -24.65
CA ALA A 10 -3.36 49.04 -24.69
C ALA A 10 -3.19 48.28 -23.36
N THR A 11 -3.24 48.98 -22.22
CA THR A 11 -3.14 48.32 -20.91
C THR A 11 -4.32 47.39 -20.65
N LYS A 12 -5.54 47.77 -21.08
CA LYS A 12 -6.73 46.91 -20.94
C LYS A 12 -6.61 45.63 -21.76
N MET A 13 -6.09 45.72 -22.99
CA MET A 13 -5.82 44.54 -23.82
C MET A 13 -4.76 43.63 -23.21
N ASN A 14 -3.65 44.19 -22.71
CA ASN A 14 -2.59 43.41 -22.09
C ASN A 14 -3.07 42.71 -20.81
N VAL A 15 -3.85 43.38 -19.96
CA VAL A 15 -4.45 42.77 -18.76
C VAL A 15 -5.38 41.62 -19.13
N LEU A 16 -6.19 41.76 -20.18
CA LEU A 16 -7.06 40.68 -20.66
C LEU A 16 -6.23 39.46 -21.10
N VAL A 17 -5.20 39.67 -21.93
CA VAL A 17 -4.32 38.57 -22.39
C VAL A 17 -3.62 37.89 -21.22
N ILE A 18 -3.04 38.67 -20.30
CA ILE A 18 -2.39 38.13 -19.10
C ILE A 18 -3.38 37.34 -18.24
N SER A 19 -4.61 37.84 -18.08
CA SER A 19 -5.63 37.13 -17.30
C SER A 19 -6.00 35.78 -17.91
N ILE A 20 -6.10 35.70 -19.24
CA ILE A 20 -6.37 34.45 -19.95
C ILE A 20 -5.21 33.48 -19.77
N LEU A 21 -3.96 33.96 -19.88
CA LEU A 21 -2.77 33.14 -19.66
C LEU A 21 -2.72 32.59 -18.22
N VAL A 22 -3.01 33.43 -17.23
CA VAL A 22 -3.05 33.01 -15.82
C VAL A 22 -4.13 31.95 -15.60
N VAL A 23 -5.34 32.15 -16.11
CA VAL A 23 -6.43 31.17 -15.99
C VAL A 23 -6.04 29.86 -16.67
N PHE A 24 -5.47 29.92 -17.86
CA PHE A 24 -5.00 28.74 -18.59
C PHE A 24 -3.91 27.99 -17.81
N SER A 25 -2.91 28.69 -17.26
CA SER A 25 -1.86 28.09 -16.43
C SER A 25 -2.42 27.42 -15.18
N VAL A 26 -3.42 28.01 -14.52
CA VAL A 26 -4.08 27.41 -13.35
C VAL A 26 -4.83 26.14 -13.74
N VAL A 27 -5.60 26.16 -14.82
CA VAL A 27 -6.35 24.98 -15.30
C VAL A 27 -5.39 23.86 -15.68
N LEU A 28 -4.32 24.16 -16.42
CA LEU A 28 -3.28 23.18 -16.73
C LEU A 28 -2.64 22.61 -15.47
N GLY A 29 -2.31 23.45 -14.50
CA GLY A 29 -1.73 23.03 -13.23
C GLY A 29 -2.62 22.03 -12.49
N LEU A 30 -3.93 22.29 -12.41
CA LEU A 30 -4.89 21.38 -11.78
C LEU A 30 -5.00 20.04 -12.53
N VAL A 31 -5.04 20.06 -13.86
CA VAL A 31 -5.09 18.84 -14.68
C VAL A 31 -3.83 18.00 -14.49
N VAL A 32 -2.65 18.63 -14.53
CA VAL A 32 -1.37 17.95 -14.29
C VAL A 32 -1.31 17.37 -12.88
N GLN A 33 -1.78 18.11 -11.88
CA GLN A 33 -1.78 17.63 -10.49
C GLN A 33 -2.62 16.36 -10.32
N HIS A 34 -3.82 16.30 -10.93
CA HIS A 34 -4.64 15.08 -10.90
C HIS A 34 -3.96 13.92 -11.63
N LEU A 35 -3.50 14.15 -12.86
CA LEU A 35 -2.85 13.11 -13.66
C LEU A 35 -1.61 12.52 -12.97
N VAL A 36 -0.77 13.37 -12.37
CA VAL A 36 0.43 12.92 -11.66
C VAL A 36 0.08 12.18 -10.38
N THR A 37 -0.89 12.67 -9.60
CA THR A 37 -1.28 12.01 -8.35
C THR A 37 -1.84 10.62 -8.60
N ASP A 38 -2.72 10.47 -9.59
CA ASP A 38 -3.31 9.18 -9.95
C ASP A 38 -2.25 8.22 -10.50
N GLY A 39 -1.37 8.70 -11.39
CA GLY A 39 -0.27 7.90 -11.93
C GLY A 39 0.73 7.44 -10.86
N VAL A 40 1.01 8.28 -9.86
CA VAL A 40 1.87 7.90 -8.71
C VAL A 40 1.19 6.83 -7.85
N LYS A 41 -0.13 6.96 -7.59
CA LYS A 41 -0.88 5.95 -6.83
C LYS A 41 -0.91 4.60 -7.55
N GLU A 42 -1.20 4.60 -8.85
CA GLU A 42 -1.22 3.38 -9.67
C GLU A 42 0.16 2.72 -9.70
N SER A 43 1.23 3.50 -9.90
CA SER A 43 2.60 2.98 -9.86
C SER A 43 2.97 2.38 -8.50
N ALA A 44 2.52 2.97 -7.40
CA ALA A 44 2.73 2.43 -6.06
C ALA A 44 1.97 1.11 -5.85
N VAL A 45 0.74 0.99 -6.34
CA VAL A 45 -0.01 -0.28 -6.31
C VAL A 45 0.69 -1.37 -7.15
N GLU A 46 1.17 -1.04 -8.34
CA GLU A 46 1.92 -2.00 -9.18
C GLU A 46 3.23 -2.44 -8.52
N LYS A 47 3.95 -1.53 -7.85
CA LYS A 47 5.11 -1.92 -7.04
C LYS A 47 4.70 -2.85 -5.90
N ALA A 48 3.63 -2.54 -5.15
CA ALA A 48 3.16 -3.41 -4.07
C ALA A 48 2.78 -4.81 -4.58
N LYS A 49 2.14 -4.92 -5.75
CA LYS A 49 1.84 -6.20 -6.42
C LYS A 49 3.11 -6.98 -6.76
N SER A 50 4.09 -6.31 -7.36
CA SER A 50 5.37 -6.92 -7.72
C SER A 50 6.13 -7.40 -6.48
N ASP A 51 6.20 -6.56 -5.44
CA ASP A 51 6.81 -6.89 -4.16
C ASP A 51 6.12 -8.09 -3.51
N LEU A 52 4.78 -8.14 -3.52
CA LEU A 52 4.02 -9.25 -2.99
C LEU A 52 4.32 -10.57 -3.71
N TYR A 53 4.41 -10.53 -5.04
CA TYR A 53 4.78 -11.70 -5.83
C TYR A 53 6.20 -12.17 -5.50
N LEU A 54 7.18 -11.26 -5.49
CA LEU A 54 8.57 -11.58 -5.14
C LEU A 54 8.70 -12.12 -3.71
N SER A 55 7.96 -11.53 -2.78
CA SER A 55 7.93 -11.95 -1.37
C SER A 55 7.42 -13.38 -1.23
N TYR A 56 6.35 -13.72 -1.93
CA TYR A 56 5.84 -15.09 -1.93
C TYR A 56 6.82 -16.08 -2.54
N GLN A 57 7.41 -15.76 -3.70
CA GLN A 57 8.43 -16.61 -4.32
C GLN A 57 9.64 -16.83 -3.39
N ALA A 58 10.12 -15.76 -2.75
CA ALA A 58 11.23 -15.84 -1.82
C ALA A 58 10.90 -16.67 -0.56
N LEU A 59 9.65 -16.62 -0.08
CA LEU A 59 9.18 -17.47 1.01
C LEU A 59 9.14 -18.95 0.59
N GLU A 60 8.59 -19.24 -0.59
CA GLU A 60 8.54 -20.61 -1.11
C GLU A 60 9.93 -21.20 -1.36
N GLU A 61 10.87 -20.40 -1.86
CA GLU A 61 12.25 -20.84 -2.12
C GLU A 61 13.04 -21.03 -0.81
N ARG A 62 12.97 -20.07 0.11
CA ARG A 62 13.78 -20.09 1.34
C ARG A 62 13.21 -21.00 2.42
N TYR A 63 11.89 -21.17 2.47
CA TYR A 63 11.18 -21.96 3.47
C TYR A 63 10.33 -23.05 2.78
N PRO A 64 10.94 -24.18 2.39
CA PRO A 64 10.21 -25.27 1.76
C PRO A 64 9.23 -25.93 2.73
N GLY A 65 8.12 -26.44 2.19
CA GLY A 65 7.08 -27.13 2.96
C GLY A 65 5.74 -26.41 2.87
N GLN A 66 4.66 -27.06 3.33
CA GLN A 66 3.32 -26.50 3.27
C GLN A 66 3.06 -25.54 4.43
N TRP A 67 2.14 -24.61 4.23
CA TRP A 67 1.58 -23.83 5.33
C TRP A 67 0.76 -24.74 6.24
N SER A 68 0.91 -24.61 7.55
CA SER A 68 0.11 -25.38 8.52
C SER A 68 -0.09 -24.60 9.81
N ILE A 69 -1.19 -24.91 10.51
CA ILE A 69 -1.43 -24.42 11.87
C ILE A 69 -1.31 -25.62 12.80
N THR A 70 -0.43 -25.53 13.79
CA THR A 70 -0.21 -26.59 14.79
C THR A 70 -0.08 -25.94 16.16
N ASP A 71 -0.85 -26.44 17.13
CA ASP A 71 -0.90 -25.91 18.50
C ASP A 71 -1.12 -24.38 18.55
N GLY A 72 -2.00 -23.88 17.67
CA GLY A 72 -2.36 -22.46 17.58
C GLY A 72 -1.31 -21.55 16.93
N SER A 73 -0.15 -22.08 16.53
CA SER A 73 0.89 -21.34 15.80
C SER A 73 0.90 -21.68 14.32
N LEU A 74 1.20 -20.69 13.49
CA LEU A 74 1.41 -20.81 12.05
C LEU A 74 2.84 -21.30 11.75
N TYR A 75 2.93 -22.22 10.80
CA TYR A 75 4.18 -22.80 10.31
C TYR A 75 4.24 -22.78 8.78
N LYS A 76 5.46 -22.67 8.26
CA LYS A 76 5.82 -22.96 6.87
C LYS A 76 6.81 -24.11 6.87
N GLY A 77 6.34 -25.31 6.49
CA GLY A 77 7.11 -26.54 6.68
C GLY A 77 7.35 -26.81 8.17
N SER A 78 8.62 -26.85 8.57
CA SER A 78 9.03 -27.01 9.97
C SER A 78 9.28 -25.69 10.70
N VAL A 79 9.19 -24.55 10.00
CA VAL A 79 9.55 -23.24 10.54
C VAL A 79 8.32 -22.54 11.10
N LYS A 80 8.37 -22.22 12.40
CA LYS A 80 7.36 -21.38 13.05
C LYS A 80 7.42 -19.96 12.48
N VAL A 81 6.27 -19.41 12.13
CA VAL A 81 6.13 -18.08 11.51
C VAL A 81 5.78 -17.02 12.54
N ASN A 82 4.98 -17.34 13.56
CA ASN A 82 4.68 -16.38 14.64
C ASN A 82 5.98 -15.89 15.30
N ASP A 83 6.10 -14.58 15.43
CA ASP A 83 7.25 -13.86 15.97
C ASP A 83 8.59 -14.10 15.23
N HIS A 84 8.54 -14.71 14.04
CA HIS A 84 9.72 -14.92 13.20
C HIS A 84 10.03 -13.65 12.41
N PHE A 85 10.56 -12.63 13.08
CA PHE A 85 10.79 -11.31 12.47
C PHE A 85 11.87 -11.35 11.38
N GLU A 86 12.87 -12.23 11.49
CA GLU A 86 13.89 -12.41 10.44
C GLU A 86 13.29 -12.76 9.08
N MET A 87 12.16 -13.48 9.06
CA MET A 87 11.47 -13.86 7.82
C MET A 87 10.92 -12.63 7.10
N VAL A 88 10.23 -11.75 7.82
CA VAL A 88 9.64 -10.53 7.24
C VAL A 88 10.68 -9.44 7.00
N ASP A 89 11.73 -9.35 7.83
CA ASP A 89 12.84 -8.41 7.65
C ASP A 89 13.71 -8.78 6.45
N TYR A 90 13.94 -10.08 6.20
CA TYR A 90 14.62 -10.55 4.99
C TYR A 90 13.89 -10.09 3.73
N ILE A 91 12.57 -10.23 3.71
CA ILE A 91 11.73 -9.80 2.59
C ILE A 91 11.73 -8.28 2.46
N ALA A 92 11.59 -7.57 3.58
CA ALA A 92 11.67 -6.11 3.60
C ALA A 92 13.00 -5.58 3.05
N GLY A 93 14.11 -6.29 3.29
CA GLY A 93 15.41 -5.95 2.71
C GLY A 93 15.47 -6.08 1.19
N MET A 94 14.64 -6.94 0.59
CA MET A 94 14.55 -7.10 -0.87
C MET A 94 13.58 -6.13 -1.53
N THR A 95 12.43 -5.89 -0.90
CA THR A 95 11.34 -5.06 -1.46
C THR A 95 11.46 -3.59 -1.06
N ASN A 96 12.25 -3.29 -0.03
CA ASN A 96 12.32 -2.00 0.63
C ASN A 96 10.93 -1.47 1.03
N GLY A 97 10.07 -2.38 1.50
CA GLY A 97 8.69 -2.13 1.92
C GLY A 97 8.35 -2.80 3.24
N ASN A 98 7.11 -2.64 3.70
CA ASN A 98 6.64 -3.34 4.88
C ASN A 98 6.03 -4.68 4.50
N VAL A 99 6.31 -5.69 5.31
CA VAL A 99 5.89 -7.07 5.09
C VAL A 99 5.20 -7.56 6.35
N THR A 100 4.04 -8.20 6.16
CA THR A 100 3.28 -8.77 7.27
C THR A 100 2.70 -10.11 6.88
N ILE A 101 2.80 -11.07 7.79
CA ILE A 101 2.11 -12.35 7.72
C ILE A 101 1.04 -12.37 8.82
N PHE A 102 -0.18 -12.73 8.42
CA PHE A 102 -1.33 -12.88 9.29
C PHE A 102 -1.68 -14.35 9.46
N GLN A 103 -2.29 -14.69 10.58
CA GLN A 103 -2.99 -15.96 10.81
C GLN A 103 -4.47 -15.60 11.03
N GLY A 104 -5.32 -15.92 10.06
CA GLY A 104 -6.65 -15.30 9.98
C GLY A 104 -6.50 -13.79 9.78
N ASP A 105 -7.16 -12.99 10.61
CA ASP A 105 -7.11 -11.53 10.54
C ASP A 105 -6.03 -10.90 11.43
N THR A 106 -5.27 -11.70 12.19
CA THR A 106 -4.35 -11.21 13.21
C THR A 106 -2.90 -11.28 12.74
N ARG A 107 -2.15 -10.19 12.91
CA ARG A 107 -0.72 -10.14 12.56
C ARG A 107 0.08 -11.08 13.46
N VAL A 108 0.81 -12.02 12.87
CA VAL A 108 1.68 -12.96 13.60
C VAL A 108 3.17 -12.71 13.38
N SER A 109 3.54 -12.09 12.26
CA SER A 109 4.90 -11.59 12.03
C SER A 109 4.83 -10.36 11.14
N THR A 110 5.51 -9.28 11.51
CA THR A 110 5.47 -8.01 10.77
C THR A 110 6.76 -7.26 10.99
N ASN A 111 7.15 -6.42 10.04
CA ASN A 111 8.17 -5.40 10.28
C ASN A 111 7.57 -4.02 10.60
N VAL A 112 6.25 -3.86 10.53
CA VAL A 112 5.54 -2.62 10.86
C VAL A 112 5.69 -2.32 12.36
N LEU A 113 5.98 -1.06 12.69
CA LEU A 113 6.14 -0.59 14.07
C LEU A 113 4.98 0.33 14.49
N ILE A 114 4.49 0.14 15.72
CA ILE A 114 3.63 1.06 16.47
C ILE A 114 4.36 1.40 17.75
N ASP A 115 4.57 2.70 18.02
CA ASP A 115 5.27 3.18 19.21
C ASP A 115 6.64 2.50 19.45
N GLY A 116 7.37 2.23 18.36
CA GLY A 116 8.68 1.57 18.39
C GLY A 116 8.66 0.05 18.53
N ASN A 117 7.48 -0.57 18.68
CA ASN A 117 7.31 -2.02 18.83
C ASN A 117 6.67 -2.65 17.59
N ARG A 118 6.99 -3.91 17.29
CA ARG A 118 6.36 -4.66 16.20
C ARG A 118 4.85 -4.71 16.42
N ALA A 119 4.07 -4.38 15.39
CA ALA A 119 2.61 -4.34 15.43
C ALA A 119 1.95 -5.74 15.42
N VAL A 120 2.53 -6.72 16.10
CA VAL A 120 1.98 -8.08 16.24
C VAL A 120 0.68 -8.02 17.05
N GLY A 121 -0.29 -8.89 16.74
CA GLY A 121 -1.57 -8.96 17.45
C GLY A 121 -2.63 -7.96 16.99
N THR A 122 -2.29 -6.97 16.16
CA THR A 122 -3.28 -6.08 15.54
C THR A 122 -4.02 -6.79 14.39
N GLN A 123 -5.25 -6.33 14.09
CA GLN A 123 -6.08 -6.92 13.04
C GLN A 123 -5.90 -6.24 11.68
N ALA A 124 -6.19 -6.98 10.61
CA ALA A 124 -6.36 -6.44 9.27
C ALA A 124 -7.62 -5.56 9.16
N SER A 125 -7.65 -4.64 8.20
CA SER A 125 -8.84 -3.82 7.94
C SER A 125 -10.01 -4.68 7.44
N ASP A 126 -11.24 -4.23 7.71
CA ASP A 126 -12.45 -4.97 7.32
C ASP A 126 -12.51 -5.27 5.81
N SER A 127 -12.12 -4.30 4.98
CA SER A 127 -12.03 -4.46 3.52
C SER A 127 -11.11 -5.61 3.08
N VAL A 128 -10.00 -5.79 3.80
CA VAL A 128 -9.02 -6.84 3.52
C VAL A 128 -9.55 -8.18 4.01
N LYS A 129 -10.13 -8.23 5.22
CA LYS A 129 -10.72 -9.45 5.78
C LYS A 129 -11.79 -10.00 4.82
N GLU A 130 -12.72 -9.16 4.38
CA GLU A 130 -13.78 -9.54 3.46
C GLU A 130 -13.24 -10.00 2.10
N THR A 131 -12.33 -9.22 1.49
CA THR A 131 -11.86 -9.54 0.12
C THR A 131 -10.96 -10.78 0.10
N VAL A 132 -10.05 -10.89 1.07
CA VAL A 132 -8.96 -11.87 1.03
C VAL A 132 -9.25 -13.10 1.86
N LEU A 133 -9.68 -12.93 3.12
CA LEU A 133 -9.92 -14.07 4.00
C LEU A 133 -11.26 -14.74 3.68
N ASP A 134 -12.33 -13.95 3.55
CA ASP A 134 -13.66 -14.49 3.28
C ASP A 134 -13.85 -14.79 1.79
N GLY A 135 -13.39 -13.88 0.93
CA GLY A 135 -13.53 -14.01 -0.52
C GLY A 135 -12.46 -14.87 -1.21
N GLY A 136 -11.31 -15.12 -0.57
CA GLY A 136 -10.20 -15.86 -1.18
C GLY A 136 -9.56 -15.15 -2.39
N ASN A 137 -9.72 -13.83 -2.50
CA ASN A 137 -9.22 -13.04 -3.63
C ASN A 137 -7.99 -12.21 -3.23
N TYR A 138 -7.22 -11.76 -4.22
CA TYR A 138 -6.20 -10.73 -3.98
C TYR A 138 -6.88 -9.39 -3.67
N TYR A 139 -6.24 -8.59 -2.82
CA TYR A 139 -6.63 -7.20 -2.59
C TYR A 139 -5.49 -6.27 -2.98
N PHE A 140 -5.79 -5.25 -3.77
CA PHE A 140 -4.84 -4.24 -4.23
C PHE A 140 -5.43 -2.85 -4.04
N GLY A 141 -4.68 -1.96 -3.40
CA GLY A 141 -5.09 -0.58 -3.21
C GLY A 141 -4.77 -0.05 -1.82
N GLU A 142 -5.56 0.93 -1.38
CA GLU A 142 -5.32 1.63 -0.12
C GLU A 142 -5.87 0.86 1.08
N ALA A 143 -5.02 0.54 2.04
CA ALA A 143 -5.43 -0.08 3.30
C ALA A 143 -4.79 0.63 4.50
N ASN A 144 -5.51 0.63 5.63
CA ASN A 144 -4.98 1.12 6.89
C ASN A 144 -4.02 0.08 7.49
N VAL A 145 -2.76 0.46 7.64
CA VAL A 145 -1.71 -0.35 8.20
C VAL A 145 -1.19 0.40 9.42
N ALA A 146 -1.56 -0.06 10.62
CA ALA A 146 -1.09 0.52 11.88
C ALA A 146 -1.42 2.03 12.06
N GLY A 147 -2.58 2.46 11.55
CA GLY A 147 -3.05 3.85 11.66
C GLY A 147 -2.73 4.73 10.45
N LEU A 148 -1.98 4.21 9.47
CA LEU A 148 -1.58 4.94 8.28
C LEU A 148 -2.17 4.30 7.02
N MET A 149 -2.72 5.14 6.13
CA MET A 149 -3.16 4.68 4.81
C MET A 149 -1.94 4.44 3.92
N ASN A 150 -1.76 3.20 3.48
CA ASN A 150 -0.66 2.79 2.61
C ASN A 150 -1.21 2.19 1.31
N GLN A 151 -0.40 2.20 0.25
CA GLN A 151 -0.69 1.37 -0.92
C GLN A 151 -0.21 -0.04 -0.64
N THR A 152 -1.09 -1.00 -0.87
CA THR A 152 -0.93 -2.35 -0.35
C THR A 152 -1.34 -3.40 -1.35
N ALA A 153 -0.72 -4.56 -1.22
CA ALA A 153 -1.10 -5.77 -1.92
C ALA A 153 -1.17 -6.93 -0.93
N TYR A 154 -2.28 -7.65 -0.97
CA TYR A 154 -2.59 -8.80 -0.11
C TYR A 154 -2.90 -10.01 -0.97
N GLN A 155 -2.42 -11.19 -0.56
CA GLN A 155 -2.83 -12.46 -1.16
C GLN A 155 -3.24 -13.47 -0.09
N PRO A 156 -4.26 -14.29 -0.36
CA PRO A 156 -4.58 -15.41 0.50
C PRO A 156 -3.52 -16.49 0.34
N LEU A 157 -3.05 -17.06 1.45
CA LEU A 157 -2.25 -18.29 1.40
C LEU A 157 -3.22 -19.48 1.34
N GLN A 158 -2.89 -20.51 0.57
CA GLN A 158 -3.79 -21.64 0.26
C GLN A 158 -4.17 -22.45 1.52
N MET A 159 -5.18 -22.00 2.27
CA MET A 159 -5.89 -22.74 3.33
C MET A 159 -7.33 -22.24 3.46
N GLN A 160 -8.26 -23.13 3.82
CA GLN A 160 -9.68 -22.80 4.13
C GLN A 160 -9.85 -21.95 5.41
N MET A 161 -8.75 -21.66 6.14
CA MET A 161 -8.66 -20.75 7.29
C MET A 161 -7.38 -19.91 7.17
N ALA A 162 -7.24 -19.22 6.04
CA ALA A 162 -5.98 -18.77 5.46
C ALA A 162 -5.15 -17.84 6.37
N PRO A 163 -3.84 -18.11 6.51
CA PRO A 163 -2.90 -17.04 6.77
C PRO A 163 -2.81 -16.14 5.54
N LEU A 164 -2.42 -14.88 5.72
CA LEU A 164 -2.39 -13.90 4.64
C LEU A 164 -1.01 -13.25 4.58
N LEU A 165 -0.47 -13.02 3.38
CA LEU A 165 0.76 -12.26 3.17
C LEU A 165 0.44 -10.87 2.61
N VAL A 166 1.09 -9.86 3.19
CA VAL A 166 0.94 -8.44 2.83
C VAL A 166 2.29 -7.83 2.51
N CYS A 167 2.32 -7.06 1.43
CA CYS A 167 3.37 -6.09 1.16
C CYS A 167 2.78 -4.69 1.02
N THR A 168 3.44 -3.70 1.62
CA THR A 168 3.00 -2.30 1.60
C THR A 168 4.14 -1.36 1.27
N LEU A 169 3.77 -0.19 0.74
CA LEU A 169 4.62 0.94 0.42
C LEU A 169 4.26 2.17 1.23
#